data_AF-A0A497SL51-F1
#
_entry.id   AF-A0A497SL51-F1
#
_cell.length_a   1.000
_cell.length_b   1.000
_cell.length_c   1.000
_cell.angle_alpha   90.00
_cell.angle_beta   90.00
_cell.angle_gamma   90.00
#
_symmetry.space_group_name_H-M   'P 1'
#
loop_
_entity.id
_entity.type
_entity.pdbx_description
1 polymer ?
#
loop_
_entity_poly.entity_id
_entity_poly.type
_entity_poly.pdbx_seq_one_letter_code
_entity_poly.pdbx_strand_id
1 'polypeptide(L)'
;MGIRAFVAIFTLFIILLSGCVTTEKTENKEISAREKCIELCKAELKRGSDLSSGPCLSDNNPEWDVDGWVCDVAHWPREDVDNLRENQCDGWWEAKNAGKEVHFVEVTPECKFIRAI
;
A
#
# COMPACT_ATOMS: atom_id res chain seq x y z
N MET A 1 10.18 9.42 -53.56
CA MET A 1 10.16 8.82 -52.20
C MET A 1 9.45 9.82 -51.30
N GLY A 2 8.13 9.72 -51.24
CA GLY A 2 7.24 10.83 -50.87
C GLY A 2 7.03 10.97 -49.37
N ILE A 3 6.54 12.15 -48.96
CA ILE A 3 6.17 12.59 -47.61
C ILE A 3 5.43 11.50 -46.80
N ARG A 4 4.67 10.62 -47.46
CA ARG A 4 3.97 9.47 -46.86
C ARG A 4 4.88 8.44 -46.17
N ALA A 5 6.09 8.19 -46.71
CA ALA A 5 7.05 7.28 -46.08
C ALA A 5 7.70 7.92 -44.84
N PHE A 6 7.90 9.23 -44.84
CA PHE A 6 8.41 9.98 -43.68
C PHE A 6 7.38 10.05 -42.55
N VAL A 7 6.11 10.26 -42.87
CA VAL A 7 5.01 10.27 -41.88
C VAL A 7 4.88 8.91 -41.19
N ALA A 8 4.96 7.80 -41.94
CA ALA A 8 4.86 6.45 -41.39
C ALA A 8 6.00 6.09 -40.41
N ILE A 9 7.23 6.51 -40.73
CA ILE A 9 8.41 6.29 -39.87
C ILE A 9 8.32 7.14 -38.59
N PHE A 10 7.83 8.37 -38.69
CA PHE A 10 7.66 9.25 -37.53
C PHE A 10 6.56 8.77 -36.57
N THR A 11 5.45 8.25 -37.10
CA THR A 11 4.39 7.64 -36.27
C THR A 11 4.83 6.38 -35.55
N LEU A 12 5.72 5.57 -36.12
CA LEU A 12 6.22 4.34 -35.49
C LEU A 12 7.15 4.64 -34.30
N PHE A 13 7.89 5.76 -34.36
CA PHE A 13 8.80 6.19 -33.29
C PHE A 13 8.07 6.72 -32.04
N ILE A 14 6.91 7.36 -32.22
CA ILE A 14 6.09 7.90 -31.10
C ILE A 14 5.47 6.77 -30.27
N ILE A 15 5.12 5.65 -30.90
CA ILE A 15 4.54 4.48 -30.22
C ILE A 15 5.58 3.80 -29.32
N LEU A 16 6.87 3.81 -29.69
CA LEU A 16 7.95 3.21 -28.91
C LEU A 16 8.38 4.04 -27.68
N LEU A 17 8.07 5.35 -27.65
CA LEU A 17 8.43 6.23 -26.54
C LEU A 17 7.36 6.33 -25.43
N SER A 18 6.18 5.75 -25.62
CA SER A 18 5.06 5.86 -24.65
C SER A 18 5.04 4.74 -23.58
N GLY A 19 6.09 3.90 -23.52
CA GLY A 19 6.09 2.65 -22.75
C GLY A 19 6.50 2.71 -21.28
N CYS A 20 6.97 3.83 -20.73
CA CYS A 20 7.44 3.92 -19.34
C CYS A 20 6.90 5.18 -18.65
N VAL A 21 5.77 5.09 -17.96
CA VAL A 21 5.36 6.18 -17.04
C VAL A 21 4.64 5.71 -15.77
N THR A 22 4.46 4.40 -15.58
CA THR A 22 3.64 3.84 -14.49
C THR A 22 4.44 3.32 -13.31
N THR A 23 5.67 2.82 -13.50
CA THR A 23 6.42 2.11 -12.45
C THR A 23 6.87 3.03 -11.31
N GLU A 24 7.42 4.21 -11.62
CA GLU A 24 7.96 5.12 -10.58
C GLU A 24 6.89 5.65 -9.64
N LYS A 25 5.66 5.87 -10.12
CA LYS A 25 4.58 6.42 -9.29
C LYS A 25 4.09 5.42 -8.24
N THR A 26 4.02 4.14 -8.60
CA THR A 26 3.58 3.07 -7.69
C THR A 26 4.63 2.77 -6.63
N GLU A 27 5.90 2.68 -7.02
CA GLU A 27 7.01 2.45 -6.08
C GLU A 27 7.09 3.56 -5.02
N ASN A 28 6.95 4.83 -5.44
CA ASN A 28 6.93 5.95 -4.50
C ASN A 28 5.76 5.88 -3.49
N LYS A 29 4.58 5.39 -3.91
CA LYS A 29 3.44 5.22 -3.02
C LYS A 29 3.65 4.10 -2.01
N GLU A 30 4.21 2.96 -2.43
CA GLU A 30 4.53 1.85 -1.52
C GLU A 30 5.55 2.28 -0.46
N ILE A 31 6.62 2.98 -0.87
CA ILE A 31 7.63 3.51 0.06
C ILE A 31 6.96 4.43 1.08
N SER A 32 6.10 5.35 0.62
CA SER A 32 5.36 6.27 1.48
C SER A 32 4.43 5.55 2.45
N ALA A 33 3.65 4.56 1.99
CA ALA A 33 2.77 3.75 2.82
C ALA A 33 3.55 3.01 3.92
N ARG A 34 4.69 2.40 3.53
CA ARG A 34 5.54 1.64 4.44
C ARG A 34 6.12 2.50 5.55
N GLU A 35 6.74 3.62 5.18
CA GLU A 35 7.36 4.53 6.14
C GLU A 35 6.32 5.08 7.11
N LYS A 36 5.16 5.50 6.58
CA LYS A 36 4.06 6.02 7.37
C LYS A 36 3.49 4.98 8.35
N CYS A 37 3.33 3.74 7.91
CA CYS A 37 2.80 2.66 8.76
C CYS A 37 3.74 2.35 9.93
N ILE A 38 5.06 2.34 9.67
CA ILE A 38 6.09 2.17 10.71
C ILE A 38 6.06 3.34 11.71
N GLU A 39 5.95 4.58 11.23
CA GLU A 39 5.87 5.77 12.08
C GLU A 39 4.61 5.74 12.97
N LEU A 40 3.46 5.39 12.39
CA LEU A 40 2.19 5.31 13.09
C LEU A 40 2.22 4.24 14.19
N CYS A 41 2.73 3.05 13.87
CA CYS A 41 2.92 1.99 14.85
C CYS A 41 3.82 2.44 16.02
N LYS A 42 4.94 3.10 15.72
CA LYS A 42 5.85 3.61 16.77
C LYS A 42 5.18 4.69 17.63
N ALA A 43 4.34 5.54 17.03
CA ALA A 43 3.57 6.53 17.76
C ALA A 43 2.59 5.88 18.74
N GLU A 44 1.90 4.81 18.33
CA GLU A 44 1.01 4.02 19.19
C GLU A 44 1.75 3.33 20.34
N LEU A 45 2.90 2.69 20.08
CA LEU A 45 3.73 2.14 21.16
C LEU A 45 4.19 3.22 22.15
N LYS A 46 4.54 4.41 21.66
CA LYS A 46 4.91 5.54 22.51
C LYS A 46 3.74 6.08 23.34
N ARG A 47 2.50 5.95 22.85
CA ARG A 47 1.27 6.29 23.58
C ARG A 47 0.87 5.24 24.61
N GLY A 48 1.52 4.06 24.59
CA GLY A 48 1.21 2.95 25.48
C GLY A 48 0.05 2.09 25.00
N SER A 49 -0.31 2.19 23.71
CA SER A 49 -1.31 1.33 23.10
C SER A 49 -0.83 -0.12 23.08
N ASP A 50 -1.75 -1.05 23.33
CA ASP A 50 -1.48 -2.49 23.19
C ASP A 50 -1.69 -2.92 21.74
N LEU A 51 -0.61 -3.37 21.10
CA LEU A 51 -0.61 -3.84 19.71
C LEU A 51 -0.56 -5.37 19.61
N SER A 52 -0.59 -6.08 20.74
CA SER A 52 -0.43 -7.54 20.78
C SER A 52 -1.59 -8.32 20.15
N SER A 53 -2.75 -7.69 19.95
CA SER A 53 -3.86 -8.31 19.22
C SER A 53 -3.74 -8.14 17.70
N GLY A 54 -2.73 -7.42 17.21
CA GLY A 54 -2.61 -7.09 15.79
C GLY A 54 -3.69 -6.13 15.27
N PRO A 55 -3.96 -4.98 15.92
CA PRO A 55 -5.01 -4.07 15.46
C PRO A 55 -4.65 -3.38 14.14
N CYS A 56 -5.68 -2.99 13.38
CA CYS A 56 -5.52 -2.04 12.28
C CYS A 56 -5.11 -0.66 12.82
N LEU A 57 -4.16 0.02 12.15
CA LEU A 57 -3.70 1.35 12.51
C LEU A 57 -4.22 2.47 11.61
N SER A 58 -4.65 2.14 10.38
CA SER A 58 -5.08 3.14 9.40
C SER A 58 -6.55 3.55 9.52
N ASP A 59 -7.42 2.65 9.95
CA ASP A 59 -8.86 2.92 9.97
C ASP A 59 -9.22 3.98 11.01
N ASN A 60 -10.04 4.94 10.59
CA ASN A 60 -10.46 6.07 11.42
C ASN A 60 -9.29 6.87 12.03
N ASN A 61 -8.08 6.73 11.47
CA ASN A 61 -6.90 7.39 11.97
C ASN A 61 -6.60 8.65 11.14
N PRO A 62 -6.77 9.86 11.68
CA PRO A 62 -6.53 11.10 10.94
C PRO A 62 -5.05 11.31 10.57
N GLU A 63 -4.13 10.55 11.17
CA GLU A 63 -2.71 10.58 10.81
C GLU A 63 -2.41 9.73 9.57
N TRP A 64 -3.33 8.86 9.13
CA TRP A 64 -3.18 8.04 7.92
C TRP A 64 -3.81 8.73 6.70
N ASP A 65 -2.98 9.05 5.71
CA ASP A 65 -3.34 9.83 4.53
C ASP A 65 -2.85 9.19 3.21
N VAL A 66 -2.65 7.87 3.22
CA VAL A 66 -2.12 7.13 2.06
C VAL A 66 -3.25 6.44 1.31
N ASP A 67 -3.81 7.15 0.32
CA ASP A 67 -4.94 6.67 -0.49
C ASP A 67 -4.69 5.30 -1.14
N GLY A 68 -5.63 4.38 -0.90
CA GLY A 68 -5.62 3.02 -1.45
C GLY A 68 -4.77 2.03 -0.66
N TRP A 69 -4.26 2.43 0.51
CA TRP A 69 -3.46 1.60 1.38
C TRP A 69 -4.08 1.50 2.78
N VAL A 70 -3.88 0.37 3.44
CA VAL A 70 -4.13 0.18 4.87
C VAL A 70 -2.85 -0.22 5.61
N CYS A 71 -2.82 -0.01 6.93
CA CYS A 71 -1.70 -0.34 7.80
C CYS A 71 -2.17 -1.33 8.88
N ASP A 72 -1.73 -2.57 8.75
CA ASP A 72 -2.08 -3.68 9.64
C ASP A 72 -0.91 -4.03 10.57
N VAL A 73 -1.21 -4.33 11.83
CA VAL A 73 -0.27 -5.01 12.74
C VAL A 73 -0.54 -6.52 12.67
N ALA A 74 0.49 -7.33 12.49
CA ALA A 74 0.38 -8.79 12.43
C ALA A 74 1.59 -9.50 13.04
N HIS A 75 1.42 -10.74 13.50
CA HIS A 75 2.54 -11.53 13.98
C HIS A 75 3.35 -12.12 12.82
N TRP A 76 4.63 -12.41 13.08
CA TRP A 76 5.50 -13.10 12.14
C TRP A 76 6.34 -14.19 12.82
N PRO A 77 6.03 -15.49 12.62
CA PRO A 77 4.92 -16.04 11.79
C PRO A 77 3.53 -15.58 12.25
N ARG A 78 2.56 -15.54 11.33
CA ARG A 78 1.18 -15.18 11.66
C ARG A 78 0.58 -16.14 12.69
N GLU A 79 -0.24 -15.59 13.56
CA GLU A 79 -0.99 -16.28 14.60
C GLU A 79 -2.49 -16.27 14.29
N ASP A 80 -3.27 -17.09 14.99
CA ASP A 80 -4.73 -17.17 14.79
C ASP A 80 -5.43 -15.82 15.07
N VAL A 81 -4.88 -15.03 16.01
CA VAL A 81 -5.40 -13.70 16.37
C VAL A 81 -5.35 -12.71 15.21
N ASP A 82 -4.39 -12.83 14.28
CA ASP A 82 -4.25 -11.96 13.10
C ASP A 82 -5.37 -12.21 12.06
N ASN A 83 -6.06 -13.35 12.17
CA ASN A 83 -7.12 -13.74 11.24
C ASN A 83 -8.52 -13.37 11.75
N LEU A 84 -8.62 -12.86 12.97
CA LEU A 84 -9.87 -12.36 13.53
C LEU A 84 -10.32 -11.09 12.79
N ARG A 85 -11.63 -10.99 12.51
CA ARG A 85 -12.19 -9.91 11.68
C ARG A 85 -11.99 -8.54 12.34
N GLU A 86 -12.06 -8.50 13.66
CA GLU A 86 -11.87 -7.32 14.50
C GLU A 86 -10.42 -6.77 14.50
N ASN A 87 -9.44 -7.59 14.11
CA ASN A 87 -8.03 -7.20 14.03
C ASN A 87 -7.60 -6.84 12.60
N GLN A 88 -8.52 -6.86 11.63
CA GLN A 88 -8.23 -6.54 10.24
C GLN A 88 -8.85 -5.20 9.87
N CYS A 89 -8.15 -4.42 9.05
CA CYS A 89 -8.69 -3.15 8.58
C CYS A 89 -10.02 -3.32 7.81
N ASP A 90 -11.04 -2.57 8.21
CA ASP A 90 -12.29 -2.37 7.50
C ASP A 90 -12.06 -1.85 6.09
N GLY A 91 -11.10 -0.95 5.88
CA GLY A 91 -10.75 -0.44 4.54
C GLY A 91 -10.40 -1.55 3.54
N TRP A 92 -9.74 -2.62 4.00
CA TRP A 92 -9.47 -3.80 3.17
C TRP A 92 -10.76 -4.52 2.77
N TRP A 93 -11.64 -4.77 3.74
CA TRP A 93 -12.91 -5.46 3.51
C TRP A 93 -13.88 -4.66 2.66
N GLU A 94 -13.97 -3.35 2.87
CA GLU A 94 -14.78 -2.45 2.07
C GLU A 94 -14.35 -2.45 0.61
N ALA A 95 -13.05 -2.30 0.35
CA ALA A 95 -12.51 -2.35 -1.00
C ALA A 95 -12.76 -3.72 -1.66
N LYS A 96 -12.47 -4.82 -0.93
CA LYS A 96 -12.73 -6.19 -1.39
C LYS A 96 -14.19 -6.40 -1.76
N ASN A 97 -15.12 -5.97 -0.91
CA ASN A 97 -16.57 -6.11 -1.14
C ASN A 97 -17.05 -5.24 -2.31
N ALA A 98 -16.43 -4.08 -2.54
CA ALA A 98 -16.72 -3.19 -3.65
C ALA A 98 -16.02 -3.60 -4.96
N GLY A 99 -15.18 -4.63 -4.96
CA GLY A 99 -14.34 -5.01 -6.11
C GLY A 99 -13.31 -3.95 -6.48
N LYS A 100 -12.86 -3.15 -5.50
CA LYS A 100 -11.81 -2.14 -5.65
C LYS A 100 -10.45 -2.72 -5.26
N GLU A 101 -9.41 -2.20 -5.90
CA GLU A 101 -8.03 -2.46 -5.51
C GLU A 101 -7.71 -1.74 -4.20
N VAL A 102 -7.02 -2.44 -3.31
CA VAL A 102 -6.50 -1.93 -2.04
C VAL A 102 -5.20 -2.67 -1.76
N HIS A 103 -4.25 -1.94 -1.21
CA HIS A 103 -2.96 -2.43 -0.79
C HIS A 103 -2.85 -2.40 0.72
N PHE A 104 -1.90 -3.14 1.28
CA PHE A 104 -1.65 -3.13 2.72
C PHE A 104 -0.16 -3.12 3.02
N VAL A 105 0.20 -2.49 4.12
CA VAL A 105 1.49 -2.63 4.78
C VAL A 105 1.25 -3.40 6.07
N GLU A 106 2.08 -4.42 6.30
CA GLU A 106 2.09 -5.16 7.56
C GLU A 106 3.37 -4.88 8.36
N VAL A 107 3.18 -4.63 9.65
CA VAL A 107 4.26 -4.51 10.65
C VAL A 107 4.00 -5.44 11.83
N THR A 108 5.05 -5.84 12.55
CA THR A 108 4.91 -6.59 13.81
C THR A 108 4.38 -5.69 14.93
N PRO A 109 3.93 -6.25 16.07
CA PRO A 109 3.60 -5.45 17.26
C PRO A 109 4.76 -4.56 17.76
N GLU A 110 6.02 -4.92 17.45
CA GLU A 110 7.21 -4.09 17.71
C GLU A 110 7.56 -3.13 16.56
N CYS A 111 6.63 -2.92 15.63
CA CYS A 111 6.76 -2.04 14.48
C CYS A 111 7.88 -2.41 13.51
N LYS A 112 8.20 -3.70 13.39
CA LYS A 112 9.12 -4.20 12.37
C LYS A 112 8.34 -4.46 11.08
N PHE A 113 8.85 -3.99 9.96
CA PHE A 113 8.23 -4.24 8.66
C PHE A 113 8.18 -5.74 8.32
N ILE A 114 7.02 -6.21 7.85
CA ILE A 114 6.81 -7.56 7.33
C ILE A 114 6.77 -7.53 5.80
N ARG A 115 5.78 -6.82 5.23
CA ARG A 115 5.58 -6.72 3.77
C ARG A 115 4.67 -5.56 3.38
N ALA A 116 4.69 -5.21 2.10
CA ALA A 116 3.78 -4.27 1.45
C ALA A 116 3.32 -4.88 0.11
N ILE A 117 2.02 -4.97 -0.14
CA ILE A 117 1.42 -5.61 -1.34
C ILE A 117 0.17 -4.86 -1.78
#